data_AF-A0A8C0V0G6-F1
#
_entry.id   AF-A0A8C0V0G6-F1
#
_cell.length_a   1.000
_cell.length_b   1.000
_cell.length_c   1.000
_cell.angle_alpha   90.00
_cell.angle_beta   90.00
_cell.angle_gamma   90.00
#
_symmetry.space_group_name_H-M   'P 1'
#
loop_
_entity.id
_entity.type
_entity.pdbx_description
1 polymer ?
#
loop_
_entity_poly.entity_id
_entity_poly.type
_entity_poly.pdbx_seq_one_letter_code
_entity_poly.pdbx_strand_id
1 'polypeptide(L)'
;MSGVWSVGMLGLGTLELWDFKVWGHRGQATSRLGDTESWGHRGGGTVMFGDVAHGDHWISEDVVLWDIGLGDTEGALGVGMWGLGVSAQAPHVPVSPSGCFREYFVHKFRAMLGKNRVIFPGEKVLLAVSGGPASCAMVRQVQEGLSREAAKRLRFVPGLVYVEEGAVRRQSPEQREQTLAQMETLLQATGFPYHLIHLEEALELPPSILQPGPERASVSSPSGPSYKEAVDSFIQQQRQDGDTGTSLPGHSSQDTPAGPPAPLRLPDTAQTQELLRAFEAAGTATAREELLEMLRTHLIVQTARDRGYAKVMMGESLTRVAIKLLTNLSLGRGAFLAVDTGFTDQRHGDVMVVRPMRDYTAKEIAFYNFFFGVPTVIVPPLFTKRREKPSIHQLVERFLLGLQEEFPSTISTVYRTGEKLSPEPAKASSESQRCLLCLCALDIDGEEELALEPTLILDEPAAGVESKAAYIPLLCYSCRLTFKELGPLDTLPPYVRAEGQRRIHRAEMEQNQESSKS
;
A
#
# COMPACT_ATOMS: atom_id res chain seq x y z
N MET A 1 61.43 -0.25 45.17
CA MET A 1 60.75 1.06 45.26
C MET A 1 59.43 0.90 44.51
N SER A 2 58.38 0.34 45.13
CA SER A 2 57.38 0.95 46.04
C SER A 2 56.16 1.56 45.31
N GLY A 3 54.97 0.96 45.55
CA GLY A 3 53.59 1.46 45.32
C GLY A 3 53.02 1.18 43.92
N VAL A 4 51.98 0.39 43.61
CA VAL A 4 50.77 -0.23 44.21
C VAL A 4 49.51 0.65 44.43
N TRP A 5 48.37 0.15 43.91
CA TRP A 5 46.90 0.40 44.09
C TRP A 5 46.31 1.70 43.49
N SER A 6 45.16 1.82 42.80
CA SER A 6 43.88 1.09 42.58
C SER A 6 42.64 1.80 43.22
N VAL A 7 41.64 2.10 42.37
CA VAL A 7 40.17 2.23 42.56
C VAL A 7 39.56 3.39 43.39
N GLY A 8 38.50 4.00 42.84
CA GLY A 8 37.47 4.76 43.58
C GLY A 8 36.36 5.34 42.68
N MET A 9 35.10 5.12 43.05
CA MET A 9 33.85 5.25 42.28
C MET A 9 32.95 6.39 42.83
N LEU A 10 31.94 6.81 42.04
CA LEU A 10 30.66 7.50 42.38
C LEU A 10 30.58 9.05 42.38
N GLY A 11 29.50 9.57 41.78
CA GLY A 11 28.85 10.82 42.21
C GLY A 11 28.17 11.72 41.16
N LEU A 12 26.87 11.50 40.94
CA LEU A 12 25.79 12.36 40.42
C LEU A 12 26.01 13.89 40.24
N GLY A 13 25.44 14.45 39.16
CA GLY A 13 25.22 15.90 39.00
C GLY A 13 24.32 16.25 37.80
N THR A 14 23.13 16.74 38.10
CA THR A 14 22.03 17.28 37.27
C THR A 14 22.43 18.40 36.30
N LEU A 15 21.75 18.50 35.14
CA LEU A 15 21.76 19.68 34.27
C LEU A 15 20.33 20.07 33.86
N GLU A 16 20.10 21.38 33.93
CA GLU A 16 18.82 22.08 34.07
C GLU A 16 18.05 22.33 32.76
N LEU A 17 16.76 22.64 32.98
CA LEU A 17 15.74 23.07 32.04
C LEU A 17 16.10 24.31 31.22
N TRP A 18 15.61 24.36 29.98
CA TRP A 18 15.36 25.61 29.25
C TRP A 18 13.86 25.93 29.25
N ASP A 19 13.51 27.03 29.94
CA ASP A 19 12.21 27.70 29.91
C ASP A 19 11.98 28.41 28.56
N PHE A 20 10.80 28.22 27.96
CA PHE A 20 10.26 29.13 26.94
C PHE A 20 8.99 29.79 27.44
N LYS A 21 9.03 31.12 27.40
CA LYS A 21 8.17 32.06 28.13
C LYS A 21 6.89 32.36 27.35
N VAL A 22 5.78 32.30 28.08
CA VAL A 22 4.42 32.70 27.70
C VAL A 22 4.35 34.18 27.30
N TRP A 23 3.63 34.46 26.20
CA TRP A 23 3.11 35.80 25.91
C TRP A 23 1.59 35.76 25.90
N GLY A 24 0.98 36.40 26.88
CA GLY A 24 -0.46 36.68 26.95
C GLY A 24 -0.69 38.17 26.78
N HIS A 25 -1.60 38.54 25.90
CA HIS A 25 -2.18 39.87 25.88
C HIS A 25 -3.71 39.79 25.97
N ARG A 26 -4.22 40.62 26.87
CA ARG A 26 -5.62 40.81 27.29
C ARG A 26 -6.33 41.72 26.28
N GLY A 27 -7.55 41.37 25.86
CA GLY A 27 -8.44 42.19 25.04
C GLY A 27 -9.89 42.05 25.51
N GLN A 28 -10.57 43.18 25.67
CA GLN A 28 -11.84 43.39 26.37
C GLN A 28 -13.08 42.95 25.57
N ALA A 29 -14.20 42.83 26.30
CA ALA A 29 -15.54 42.53 25.84
C ALA A 29 -16.15 43.59 24.90
N THR A 30 -17.05 43.20 23.99
CA THR A 30 -18.41 43.76 23.81
C THR A 30 -19.23 43.02 22.73
N SER A 31 -20.55 43.00 22.98
CA SER A 31 -21.72 42.78 22.10
C SER A 31 -22.07 41.40 21.51
N ARG A 32 -23.29 41.00 21.89
CA ARG A 32 -24.16 39.93 21.37
C ARG A 32 -24.68 40.22 19.96
N LEU A 33 -24.93 39.15 19.19
CA LEU A 33 -26.09 38.83 18.32
C LEU A 33 -25.63 37.59 17.53
N GLY A 34 -26.08 36.37 17.82
CA GLY A 34 -27.43 35.89 17.58
C GLY A 34 -27.50 35.35 16.15
N ASP A 35 -27.22 34.05 15.96
CA ASP A 35 -28.05 33.16 15.14
C ASP A 35 -27.58 31.70 15.26
N THR A 36 -28.59 30.87 15.47
CA THR A 36 -28.58 29.44 15.74
C THR A 36 -28.42 28.64 14.46
N GLU A 37 -27.54 27.64 14.43
CA GLU A 37 -27.79 26.41 13.66
C GLU A 37 -26.91 25.24 14.17
N SER A 38 -27.58 24.13 14.48
CA SER A 38 -27.05 22.99 15.22
C SER A 38 -26.19 22.07 14.36
N TRP A 39 -24.99 21.73 14.83
CA TRP A 39 -24.23 20.59 14.32
C TRP A 39 -24.03 19.58 15.45
N GLY A 40 -24.74 18.46 15.32
CA GLY A 40 -24.71 17.36 16.27
C GLY A 40 -23.31 16.78 16.47
N HIS A 41 -22.98 16.54 17.73
CA HIS A 41 -21.80 15.83 18.19
C HIS A 41 -21.65 14.48 17.49
N ARG A 42 -20.47 14.24 16.89
CA ARG A 42 -20.05 12.93 16.40
C ARG A 42 -19.13 12.32 17.47
N GLY A 43 -19.69 11.49 18.34
CA GLY A 43 -18.93 10.71 19.32
C GLY A 43 -18.23 9.54 18.62
N GLY A 44 -16.91 9.61 18.47
CA GLY A 44 -16.07 8.46 18.16
C GLY A 44 -15.67 7.78 19.45
N GLY A 45 -16.23 6.62 19.74
CA GLY A 45 -15.78 5.77 20.85
C GLY A 45 -14.56 4.97 20.43
N THR A 46 -13.40 5.26 21.04
CA THR A 46 -12.21 4.41 20.96
C THR A 46 -12.30 3.36 22.06
N VAL A 47 -12.25 2.07 21.72
CA VAL A 47 -12.10 0.99 22.71
C VAL A 47 -10.60 0.88 23.03
N MET A 48 -10.24 1.17 24.28
CA MET A 48 -8.87 1.03 24.79
C MET A 48 -8.73 -0.38 25.39
N PHE A 49 -7.70 -1.13 24.98
CA PHE A 49 -7.29 -2.38 25.60
C PHE A 49 -5.95 -2.14 26.31
N GLY A 50 -5.83 -2.57 27.58
CA GLY A 50 -4.62 -2.41 28.40
C GLY A 50 -3.57 -3.48 28.13
N ASP A 51 -2.28 -3.11 28.29
CA ASP A 51 -1.11 -3.94 28.03
C ASP A 51 -0.55 -4.59 29.31
N VAL A 52 0.10 -5.75 29.14
CA VAL A 52 1.00 -6.39 30.13
C VAL A 52 2.37 -6.56 29.45
N ALA A 53 3.43 -6.13 30.13
CA ALA A 53 4.80 -6.07 29.61
C ALA A 53 5.68 -7.25 30.06
N HIS A 54 6.51 -7.80 29.15
CA HIS A 54 7.99 -7.94 29.21
C HIS A 54 8.49 -9.13 28.36
N GLY A 55 9.45 -8.87 27.47
CA GLY A 55 10.26 -9.88 26.77
C GLY A 55 11.00 -9.31 25.54
N ASP A 56 12.31 -9.04 25.68
CA ASP A 56 13.16 -8.53 24.59
C ASP A 56 13.38 -9.57 23.49
N HIS A 57 12.58 -9.49 22.40
CA HIS A 57 12.92 -9.99 21.06
C HIS A 57 12.05 -9.27 20.00
N TRP A 58 12.63 -8.27 19.34
CA TRP A 58 11.90 -7.40 18.41
C TRP A 58 12.01 -7.89 16.96
N ILE A 59 10.87 -8.21 16.34
CA ILE A 59 10.80 -8.76 14.99
C ILE A 59 9.80 -7.97 14.14
N SER A 60 10.15 -7.80 12.84
CA SER A 60 9.43 -7.10 11.75
C SER A 60 7.92 -7.37 11.71
N GLU A 61 7.11 -6.52 11.03
CA GLU A 61 5.68 -6.78 10.75
C GLU A 61 5.42 -8.20 10.15
N ASP A 62 6.43 -8.81 9.54
CA ASP A 62 6.41 -10.18 9.01
C ASP A 62 6.49 -11.30 10.07
N VAL A 63 6.80 -10.98 11.33
CA VAL A 63 6.98 -11.95 12.43
C VAL A 63 6.32 -11.41 13.71
N VAL A 64 5.14 -10.83 13.58
CA VAL A 64 4.32 -10.49 14.75
C VAL A 64 3.52 -11.73 15.15
N LEU A 65 4.20 -12.76 15.67
CA LEU A 65 3.52 -13.84 16.37
C LEU A 65 4.44 -14.65 17.30
N TRP A 66 5.04 -14.00 18.29
CA TRP A 66 5.42 -14.69 19.52
C TRP A 66 5.10 -13.78 20.71
N ASP A 67 4.55 -14.40 21.77
CA ASP A 67 4.04 -13.83 23.03
C ASP A 67 2.58 -13.33 23.06
N ILE A 68 1.66 -14.28 22.85
CA ILE A 68 0.40 -14.32 23.62
C ILE A 68 0.49 -15.56 24.52
N GLY A 69 1.21 -15.41 25.64
CA GLY A 69 1.15 -16.37 26.75
C GLY A 69 -0.15 -16.18 27.51
N LEU A 70 -1.18 -16.97 27.18
CA LEU A 70 -2.37 -17.10 28.00
C LEU A 70 -2.02 -17.93 29.23
N GLY A 71 -1.74 -17.26 30.34
CA GLY A 71 -1.84 -17.88 31.66
C GLY A 71 -3.30 -18.10 32.00
N ASP A 72 -3.71 -19.35 32.20
CA ASP A 72 -5.02 -19.75 32.70
C ASP A 72 -5.32 -19.01 34.02
N THR A 73 -6.19 -18.00 33.97
CA THR A 73 -6.94 -17.54 35.13
C THR A 73 -8.34 -17.13 34.70
N GLU A 74 -9.33 -17.92 35.13
CA GLU A 74 -10.73 -17.52 35.15
C GLU A 74 -10.87 -16.26 36.01
N GLY A 75 -11.23 -15.14 35.39
CA GLY A 75 -11.41 -13.86 36.06
C GLY A 75 -12.50 -13.04 35.37
N ALA A 76 -13.70 -13.08 35.92
CA ALA A 76 -14.83 -12.28 35.48
C ALA A 76 -14.51 -10.77 35.57
N LEU A 77 -14.45 -10.09 34.43
CA LEU A 77 -14.38 -8.62 34.37
C LEU A 77 -15.79 -8.06 34.20
N GLY A 78 -16.34 -7.56 35.31
CA GLY A 78 -17.60 -6.82 35.34
C GLY A 78 -17.47 -5.45 34.65
N VAL A 79 -18.39 -5.16 33.74
CA VAL A 79 -18.52 -3.83 33.12
C VAL A 79 -19.66 -3.09 33.82
N GLY A 80 -19.35 -1.91 34.39
CA GLY A 80 -20.30 -1.05 35.10
C GLY A 80 -21.37 -0.49 34.16
N MET A 81 -22.63 -0.81 34.46
CA MET A 81 -23.81 -0.36 33.75
C MET A 81 -24.28 0.98 34.32
N TRP A 82 -24.30 2.02 33.49
CA TRP A 82 -24.93 3.30 33.83
C TRP A 82 -26.45 3.15 33.68
N GLY A 83 -27.17 3.33 34.79
CA GLY A 83 -28.61 3.23 34.85
C GLY A 83 -29.30 4.48 34.32
N LEU A 84 -30.15 4.30 33.32
CA LEU A 84 -31.35 5.11 33.09
C LEU A 84 -32.43 4.13 32.62
N GLY A 85 -33.44 3.92 33.47
CA GLY A 85 -34.52 2.97 33.20
C GLY A 85 -35.59 3.56 32.30
N VAL A 86 -36.00 2.80 31.28
CA VAL A 86 -37.39 2.63 30.85
C VAL A 86 -37.53 1.24 30.21
N SER A 87 -38.58 0.53 30.60
CA SER A 87 -39.02 -0.80 30.18
C SER A 87 -39.22 -0.98 28.67
N ALA A 88 -38.66 -2.05 28.10
CA ALA A 88 -39.32 -2.91 27.10
C ALA A 88 -38.48 -4.18 26.86
N GLN A 89 -39.08 -5.36 27.05
CA GLN A 89 -38.48 -6.66 26.74
C GLN A 89 -38.17 -6.78 25.25
N ALA A 90 -36.90 -7.00 24.93
CA ALA A 90 -36.45 -7.68 23.72
C ALA A 90 -35.54 -8.85 24.15
N PRO A 91 -35.57 -10.01 23.48
CA PRO A 91 -34.69 -11.12 23.82
C PRO A 91 -33.25 -10.70 23.50
N HIS A 92 -32.47 -10.44 24.56
CA HIS A 92 -31.04 -10.22 24.44
C HIS A 92 -30.39 -11.53 23.96
N VAL A 93 -30.14 -11.64 22.66
CA VAL A 93 -29.18 -12.59 22.14
C VAL A 93 -27.82 -12.22 22.75
N PRO A 94 -27.13 -13.13 23.47
CA PRO A 94 -25.80 -12.83 23.98
C PRO A 94 -24.85 -12.68 22.80
N VAL A 95 -24.50 -11.44 22.46
CA VAL A 95 -23.50 -11.18 21.43
C VAL A 95 -22.14 -11.37 22.09
N SER A 96 -21.43 -12.44 21.69
CA SER A 96 -20.03 -12.63 22.08
C SER A 96 -19.21 -11.37 21.72
N PRO A 97 -18.20 -10.96 22.51
CA PRO A 97 -17.28 -9.88 22.15
C PRO A 97 -16.67 -10.05 20.74
N SER A 98 -16.47 -11.30 20.31
CA SER A 98 -16.03 -11.63 18.95
C SER A 98 -17.09 -11.30 17.88
N GLY A 99 -18.38 -11.43 18.18
CA GLY A 99 -19.47 -11.06 17.25
C GLY A 99 -19.52 -9.56 16.97
N CYS A 100 -19.51 -8.74 18.03
CA CYS A 100 -19.48 -7.28 17.90
C CYS A 100 -18.25 -6.79 17.12
N PHE A 101 -17.08 -7.38 17.40
CA PHE A 101 -15.85 -7.02 16.70
C PHE A 101 -15.91 -7.38 15.21
N ARG A 102 -16.46 -8.55 14.86
CA ARG A 102 -16.67 -8.95 13.45
C ARG A 102 -17.56 -7.96 12.73
N GLU A 103 -18.69 -7.59 13.32
CA GLU A 103 -19.64 -6.65 12.73
C GLU A 103 -19.00 -5.27 12.53
N TYR A 104 -18.27 -4.76 13.52
CA TYR A 104 -17.49 -3.52 13.39
C TYR A 104 -16.49 -3.62 12.23
N PHE A 105 -15.70 -4.69 12.19
CA PHE A 105 -14.65 -4.90 11.20
C PHE A 105 -15.24 -4.99 9.77
N VAL A 106 -16.31 -5.75 9.58
CA VAL A 106 -17.07 -5.85 8.31
C VAL A 106 -17.71 -4.51 7.95
N HIS A 107 -18.39 -3.86 8.88
CA HIS A 107 -19.06 -2.58 8.63
C HIS A 107 -18.06 -1.50 8.16
N LYS A 108 -16.90 -1.40 8.82
CA LYS A 108 -15.84 -0.44 8.50
C LYS A 108 -15.36 -0.59 7.05
N PHE A 109 -15.15 -1.81 6.57
CA PHE A 109 -14.67 -2.10 5.20
C PHE A 109 -15.70 -1.65 4.17
N ARG A 110 -16.95 -1.96 4.44
CA ARG A 110 -18.08 -1.64 3.58
C ARG A 110 -18.38 -0.15 3.54
N ALA A 111 -18.31 0.51 4.70
CA ALA A 111 -18.46 1.96 4.81
C ALA A 111 -17.35 2.68 4.04
N MET A 112 -16.12 2.18 4.12
CA MET A 112 -14.98 2.71 3.37
C MET A 112 -15.24 2.59 1.85
N LEU A 113 -15.67 1.44 1.34
CA LEU A 113 -15.99 1.28 -0.09
C LEU A 113 -17.19 2.16 -0.51
N GLY A 114 -18.25 2.19 0.30
CA GLY A 114 -19.48 2.92 0.03
C GLY A 114 -19.37 4.45 0.15
N LYS A 115 -18.38 4.96 0.90
CA LYS A 115 -18.05 6.39 0.98
C LYS A 115 -17.37 6.87 -0.30
N ASN A 116 -16.43 6.08 -0.81
CA ASN A 116 -15.62 6.47 -1.97
C ASN A 116 -16.30 6.16 -3.32
N ARG A 117 -17.15 5.13 -3.40
CA ARG A 117 -18.00 4.81 -4.57
C ARG A 117 -17.27 4.68 -5.91
N VAL A 118 -16.03 4.23 -5.86
CA VAL A 118 -15.22 4.10 -7.08
C VAL A 118 -15.49 2.79 -7.84
N ILE A 119 -15.94 1.73 -7.16
CA ILE A 119 -16.14 0.39 -7.73
C ILE A 119 -17.60 0.17 -8.10
N PHE A 120 -17.89 0.07 -9.39
CA PHE A 120 -19.23 -0.10 -9.93
C PHE A 120 -19.64 -1.59 -9.97
N PRO A 121 -20.95 -1.88 -9.93
CA PRO A 121 -21.46 -3.24 -10.10
C PRO A 121 -20.99 -3.88 -11.41
N GLY A 122 -20.66 -5.17 -11.37
CA GLY A 122 -20.19 -5.96 -12.52
C GLY A 122 -18.72 -5.78 -12.88
N GLU A 123 -18.03 -4.76 -12.35
CA GLU A 123 -16.61 -4.55 -12.65
C GLU A 123 -15.73 -5.69 -12.14
N LYS A 124 -14.70 -6.03 -12.93
CA LYS A 124 -13.64 -6.92 -12.47
C LYS A 124 -12.65 -6.15 -11.60
N VAL A 125 -12.38 -6.66 -10.40
CA VAL A 125 -11.44 -6.07 -9.43
C VAL A 125 -10.38 -7.09 -9.06
N LEU A 126 -9.11 -6.75 -9.29
CA LEU A 126 -7.97 -7.57 -8.91
C LEU A 126 -7.58 -7.28 -7.46
N LEU A 127 -7.41 -8.29 -6.63
CA LEU A 127 -6.94 -8.15 -5.24
C LEU A 127 -5.48 -8.61 -5.21
N ALA A 128 -4.58 -7.71 -4.84
CA ALA A 128 -3.18 -8.05 -4.60
C ALA A 128 -3.05 -8.73 -3.23
N VAL A 129 -2.62 -10.00 -3.25
CA VAL A 129 -2.44 -10.85 -2.07
C VAL A 129 -0.95 -11.09 -1.90
N SER A 130 -0.40 -10.72 -0.74
CA SER A 130 1.01 -10.99 -0.41
C SER A 130 1.18 -12.23 0.46
N GLY A 131 0.07 -12.79 0.99
CA GLY A 131 0.08 -13.79 2.06
C GLY A 131 0.15 -13.17 3.46
N GLY A 132 0.52 -11.88 3.56
CA GLY A 132 0.59 -11.17 4.84
C GLY A 132 -0.79 -10.85 5.44
N PRO A 133 -0.85 -10.51 6.75
CA PRO A 133 -2.09 -10.39 7.52
C PRO A 133 -3.15 -9.47 6.91
N ALA A 134 -2.76 -8.29 6.43
CA ALA A 134 -3.68 -7.30 5.91
C ALA A 134 -4.31 -7.71 4.56
N SER A 135 -3.52 -8.37 3.70
CA SER A 135 -4.01 -8.85 2.41
C SER A 135 -4.96 -10.05 2.56
N CYS A 136 -4.68 -10.97 3.49
CA CYS A 136 -5.58 -12.08 3.79
C CYS A 136 -6.88 -11.60 4.45
N ALA A 137 -6.80 -10.64 5.39
CA ALA A 137 -8.00 -10.01 5.96
C ALA A 137 -8.84 -9.33 4.88
N MET A 138 -8.22 -8.62 3.93
CA MET A 138 -8.91 -8.01 2.79
C MET A 138 -9.66 -9.04 1.94
N VAL A 139 -9.01 -10.17 1.60
CA VAL A 139 -9.66 -11.27 0.87
C VAL A 139 -10.85 -11.80 1.64
N ARG A 140 -10.70 -12.03 2.95
CA ARG A 140 -11.80 -12.51 3.80
C ARG A 140 -12.98 -11.54 3.81
N GLN A 141 -12.71 -10.24 3.91
CA GLN A 141 -13.74 -9.20 3.88
C GLN A 141 -14.49 -9.15 2.53
N VAL A 142 -13.80 -9.40 1.42
CA VAL A 142 -14.42 -9.50 0.10
C VAL A 142 -15.28 -10.75 -0.02
N GLN A 143 -14.81 -11.91 0.45
CA GLN A 143 -15.60 -13.15 0.51
C GLN A 143 -16.89 -12.96 1.32
N GLU A 144 -16.79 -12.40 2.52
CA GLU A 144 -17.95 -12.12 3.38
C GLU A 144 -18.88 -11.09 2.74
N GLY A 145 -18.32 -10.06 2.09
CA GLY A 145 -19.09 -9.02 1.43
C GLY A 145 -19.85 -9.50 0.19
N LEU A 146 -19.37 -10.56 -0.49
CA LEU A 146 -20.00 -11.19 -1.65
C LEU A 146 -20.99 -12.30 -1.28
N SER A 147 -20.99 -12.78 -0.03
CA SER A 147 -21.92 -13.81 0.44
C SER A 147 -23.39 -13.42 0.22
N ARG A 148 -24.23 -14.41 -0.10
CA ARG A 148 -25.69 -14.23 -0.29
C ARG A 148 -26.39 -13.74 0.98
N GLU A 149 -25.82 -14.03 2.13
CA GLU A 149 -26.34 -13.66 3.45
C GLU A 149 -26.00 -12.20 3.83
N ALA A 150 -25.19 -11.51 3.04
CA ALA A 150 -24.78 -10.14 3.33
C ALA A 150 -25.92 -9.13 3.05
N ALA A 151 -26.37 -8.41 4.10
CA ALA A 151 -27.46 -7.43 4.02
C ALA A 151 -27.25 -6.31 2.97
N LYS A 152 -25.99 -5.98 2.66
CA LYS A 152 -25.62 -5.15 1.51
C LYS A 152 -24.63 -5.98 0.70
N ARG A 153 -24.96 -6.59 -0.41
CA ARG A 153 -23.94 -7.40 -1.12
C ARG A 153 -22.96 -6.51 -1.89
N LEU A 154 -21.67 -6.86 -1.88
CA LEU A 154 -20.71 -6.36 -2.87
C LEU A 154 -21.11 -6.89 -4.25
N ARG A 155 -20.78 -6.16 -5.31
CA ARG A 155 -21.32 -6.43 -6.66
C ARG A 155 -20.29 -6.45 -7.77
N PHE A 156 -19.02 -6.39 -7.42
CA PHE A 156 -17.94 -6.55 -8.37
C PHE A 156 -17.51 -8.03 -8.44
N VAL A 157 -16.76 -8.38 -9.47
CA VAL A 157 -16.20 -9.71 -9.69
C VAL A 157 -14.73 -9.72 -9.25
N PRO A 158 -14.38 -10.41 -8.16
CA PRO A 158 -13.00 -10.44 -7.69
C PRO A 158 -12.14 -11.39 -8.55
N GLY A 159 -10.86 -11.03 -8.70
CA GLY A 159 -9.78 -11.96 -9.01
C GLY A 159 -8.61 -11.71 -8.08
N LEU A 160 -7.72 -12.68 -7.90
CA LEU A 160 -6.56 -12.58 -7.01
C LEU A 160 -5.27 -12.54 -7.82
N VAL A 161 -4.28 -11.81 -7.35
CA VAL A 161 -2.90 -11.88 -7.86
C VAL A 161 -1.94 -12.04 -6.69
N TYR A 162 -1.01 -12.98 -6.81
CA TYR A 162 0.12 -13.13 -5.90
C TYR A 162 1.41 -13.04 -6.71
N VAL A 163 2.32 -12.18 -6.25
CA VAL A 163 3.67 -12.05 -6.81
C VAL A 163 4.63 -12.85 -5.94
N GLU A 164 5.27 -13.85 -6.51
CA GLU A 164 6.33 -14.61 -5.86
C GLU A 164 7.64 -13.83 -5.97
N GLU A 165 8.27 -13.51 -4.84
CA GLU A 165 9.46 -12.63 -4.79
C GLU A 165 10.61 -13.30 -4.01
N GLY A 166 10.56 -14.61 -3.83
CA GLY A 166 11.46 -15.36 -2.99
C GLY A 166 12.92 -15.31 -3.46
N ALA A 167 13.15 -15.15 -4.77
CA ALA A 167 14.48 -14.95 -5.34
C ALA A 167 15.21 -13.79 -4.65
N VAL A 168 14.61 -12.59 -4.67
CA VAL A 168 15.22 -11.38 -4.11
C VAL A 168 15.21 -11.36 -2.58
N ARG A 169 14.35 -12.18 -1.96
CA ARG A 169 14.34 -12.45 -0.51
C ARG A 169 15.34 -13.52 -0.08
N ARG A 170 16.20 -13.99 -0.99
CA ARG A 170 17.24 -15.01 -0.73
C ARG A 170 16.67 -16.33 -0.21
N GLN A 171 15.46 -16.69 -0.64
CA GLN A 171 14.90 -18.02 -0.39
C GLN A 171 15.54 -19.05 -1.33
N SER A 172 15.75 -20.27 -0.83
CA SER A 172 16.17 -21.39 -1.69
C SER A 172 15.05 -21.79 -2.65
N PRO A 173 15.35 -22.46 -3.78
CA PRO A 173 14.33 -22.97 -4.70
C PRO A 173 13.25 -23.80 -3.98
N GLU A 174 13.66 -24.66 -3.04
CA GLU A 174 12.74 -25.51 -2.28
C GLU A 174 11.80 -24.69 -1.38
N GLN A 175 12.33 -23.63 -0.75
CA GLN A 175 11.52 -22.71 0.07
C GLN A 175 10.51 -21.93 -0.78
N ARG A 176 10.91 -21.54 -2.00
CA ARG A 176 10.03 -20.86 -2.95
C ARG A 176 8.91 -21.78 -3.42
N GLU A 177 9.25 -23.01 -3.79
CA GLU A 177 8.26 -24.04 -4.17
C GLU A 177 7.27 -24.34 -3.04
N GLN A 178 7.76 -24.47 -1.81
CA GLN A 178 6.90 -24.67 -0.64
C GLN A 178 5.97 -23.48 -0.41
N THR A 179 6.51 -22.26 -0.50
CA THR A 179 5.74 -21.01 -0.32
C THR A 179 4.67 -20.89 -1.41
N LEU A 180 5.01 -21.18 -2.66
CA LEU A 180 4.08 -21.19 -3.79
C LEU A 180 2.97 -22.22 -3.62
N ALA A 181 3.31 -23.46 -3.23
CA ALA A 181 2.30 -24.49 -2.99
C ALA A 181 1.35 -24.12 -1.84
N GLN A 182 1.88 -23.53 -0.77
CA GLN A 182 1.08 -23.01 0.34
C GLN A 182 0.16 -21.88 -0.13
N MET A 183 0.70 -20.91 -0.86
CA MET A 183 -0.10 -19.78 -1.37
C MET A 183 -1.15 -20.23 -2.38
N GLU A 184 -0.83 -21.15 -3.28
CA GLU A 184 -1.80 -21.72 -4.21
C GLU A 184 -2.96 -22.38 -3.46
N THR A 185 -2.66 -23.19 -2.44
CA THR A 185 -3.69 -23.82 -1.60
C THR A 185 -4.61 -22.77 -0.98
N LEU A 186 -4.06 -21.67 -0.46
CA LEU A 186 -4.85 -20.58 0.12
C LEU A 186 -5.70 -19.86 -0.92
N LEU A 187 -5.15 -19.57 -2.11
CA LEU A 187 -5.85 -18.89 -3.19
C LEU A 187 -6.97 -19.78 -3.75
N GLN A 188 -6.72 -21.07 -3.97
CA GLN A 188 -7.72 -22.05 -4.39
C GLN A 188 -8.88 -22.15 -3.39
N ALA A 189 -8.58 -22.17 -2.10
CA ALA A 189 -9.60 -22.22 -1.04
C ALA A 189 -10.54 -21.01 -1.06
N THR A 190 -10.17 -19.90 -1.72
CA THR A 190 -11.05 -18.73 -1.83
C THR A 190 -12.22 -18.92 -2.79
N GLY A 191 -12.07 -19.80 -3.79
CA GLY A 191 -13.01 -19.98 -4.89
C GLY A 191 -12.99 -18.87 -5.95
N PHE A 192 -12.07 -17.91 -5.87
CA PHE A 192 -11.92 -16.84 -6.87
C PHE A 192 -10.90 -17.22 -7.96
N PRO A 193 -11.03 -16.68 -9.19
CA PRO A 193 -9.97 -16.79 -10.17
C PRO A 193 -8.70 -16.12 -9.64
N TYR A 194 -7.56 -16.78 -9.77
CA TYR A 194 -6.28 -16.30 -9.25
C TYR A 194 -5.17 -16.38 -10.29
N HIS A 195 -4.18 -15.49 -10.15
CA HIS A 195 -2.99 -15.41 -10.99
C HIS A 195 -1.76 -15.52 -10.09
N LEU A 196 -0.94 -16.53 -10.32
CA LEU A 196 0.37 -16.68 -9.70
C LEU A 196 1.39 -16.18 -10.72
N ILE A 197 2.17 -15.17 -10.34
CA ILE A 197 3.20 -14.58 -11.19
C ILE A 197 4.49 -14.45 -10.40
N HIS A 198 5.61 -14.50 -11.11
CA HIS A 198 6.95 -14.40 -10.54
C HIS A 198 7.50 -12.99 -10.75
N LEU A 199 8.23 -12.45 -9.77
CA LEU A 199 8.85 -11.13 -9.89
C LEU A 199 9.80 -11.05 -11.09
N GLU A 200 10.41 -12.17 -11.47
CA GLU A 200 11.25 -12.33 -12.66
C GLU A 200 10.55 -11.90 -13.96
N GLU A 201 9.24 -12.11 -14.07
CA GLU A 201 8.42 -11.70 -15.22
C GLU A 201 8.41 -10.17 -15.39
N ALA A 202 8.77 -9.41 -14.36
CA ALA A 202 8.90 -7.96 -14.46
C ALA A 202 9.97 -7.53 -15.48
N LEU A 203 10.94 -8.39 -15.81
CA LEU A 203 11.96 -8.12 -16.83
C LEU A 203 11.41 -8.15 -18.27
N GLU A 204 10.27 -8.82 -18.47
CA GLU A 204 9.63 -9.01 -19.78
C GLU A 204 8.46 -8.06 -20.03
N LEU A 205 8.21 -7.13 -19.10
CA LEU A 205 7.11 -6.17 -19.23
C LEU A 205 7.25 -5.33 -20.50
N PRO A 206 6.14 -4.95 -21.14
CA PRO A 206 6.20 -4.04 -22.27
C PRO A 206 6.49 -2.61 -21.80
N PRO A 207 7.22 -1.78 -22.59
CA PRO A 207 7.46 -0.36 -22.27
C PRO A 207 6.19 0.46 -22.02
N SER A 208 5.05 0.04 -22.58
CA SER A 208 3.74 0.65 -22.35
C SER A 208 3.27 0.61 -20.90
N ILE A 209 3.87 -0.21 -20.02
CA ILE A 209 3.58 -0.15 -18.58
C ILE A 209 3.94 1.22 -17.98
N LEU A 210 4.94 1.88 -18.56
CA LEU A 210 5.39 3.22 -18.19
C LEU A 210 4.65 4.31 -18.97
N GLN A 211 3.45 4.02 -19.44
CA GLN A 211 2.53 4.97 -20.05
C GLN A 211 1.17 4.86 -19.34
N PRO A 212 0.48 5.99 -19.07
CA PRO A 212 -0.91 5.94 -18.67
C PRO A 212 -1.71 5.25 -19.77
N GLY A 213 -2.51 4.25 -19.41
CA GLY A 213 -3.42 3.63 -20.36
C GLY A 213 -4.53 4.62 -20.75
N PRO A 214 -5.25 4.35 -21.85
CA PRO A 214 -6.35 5.21 -22.28
C PRO A 214 -7.34 5.35 -21.13
N GLU A 215 -7.58 6.58 -20.67
CA GLU A 215 -8.57 6.85 -19.64
C GLU A 215 -9.88 6.24 -20.14
N ARG A 216 -10.36 5.19 -19.46
CA ARG A 216 -11.69 4.67 -19.74
C ARG A 216 -12.63 5.81 -19.43
N ALA A 217 -13.30 6.33 -20.45
CA ALA A 217 -14.30 7.38 -20.33
C ALA A 217 -15.11 7.08 -19.08
N SER A 218 -14.81 7.83 -18.03
CA SER A 218 -15.28 7.47 -16.73
C SER A 218 -16.80 7.44 -16.83
N VAL A 219 -17.46 6.50 -16.16
CA VAL A 219 -18.90 6.56 -15.96
C VAL A 219 -19.28 7.87 -15.21
N SER A 220 -18.29 8.65 -14.75
CA SER A 220 -18.39 10.06 -14.32
C SER A 220 -18.24 11.11 -15.43
N SER A 221 -18.32 10.75 -16.72
CA SER A 221 -18.69 11.72 -17.76
C SER A 221 -20.10 12.26 -17.45
N PRO A 222 -20.47 13.49 -17.83
CA PRO A 222 -21.84 14.00 -17.61
C PRO A 222 -22.93 13.13 -18.26
N SER A 223 -22.54 12.17 -19.12
CA SER A 223 -23.38 11.25 -19.88
C SER A 223 -23.39 9.80 -19.35
N GLY A 224 -22.65 9.47 -18.28
CA GLY A 224 -22.66 8.13 -17.68
C GLY A 224 -23.68 8.01 -16.53
N PRO A 225 -24.23 6.81 -16.24
CA PRO A 225 -25.16 6.63 -15.13
C PRO A 225 -24.48 6.94 -13.80
N SER A 226 -25.16 7.69 -12.93
CA SER A 226 -24.73 7.91 -11.55
C SER A 226 -24.46 6.56 -10.86
N TYR A 227 -23.53 6.52 -9.90
CA TYR A 227 -23.25 5.30 -9.12
C TYR A 227 -24.54 4.64 -8.58
N LYS A 228 -25.49 5.47 -8.12
CA LYS A 228 -26.78 4.99 -7.63
C LYS A 228 -27.61 4.34 -8.74
N GLU A 229 -27.66 4.95 -9.93
CA GLU A 229 -28.38 4.43 -11.10
C GLU A 229 -27.77 3.12 -11.58
N ALA A 230 -26.43 3.03 -11.64
CA ALA A 230 -25.74 1.79 -11.99
C ALA A 230 -26.06 0.66 -11.00
N VAL A 231 -26.12 0.98 -9.70
CA VAL A 231 -26.53 0.03 -8.65
C VAL A 231 -27.98 -0.39 -8.83
N ASP A 232 -28.90 0.54 -9.03
CA ASP A 232 -30.34 0.26 -9.14
C ASP A 232 -30.65 -0.57 -10.40
N SER A 233 -30.07 -0.21 -11.54
CA SER A 233 -30.16 -0.97 -12.80
C SER A 233 -29.65 -2.41 -12.62
N PHE A 234 -28.53 -2.59 -11.92
CA PHE A 234 -27.98 -3.91 -11.65
C PHE A 234 -28.88 -4.74 -10.71
N ILE A 235 -29.56 -4.14 -9.72
CA ILE A 235 -30.56 -4.85 -8.91
C ILE A 235 -31.71 -5.33 -9.79
N GLN A 236 -32.21 -4.44 -10.64
CA GLN A 236 -33.38 -4.71 -11.47
C GLN A 236 -33.09 -5.85 -12.45
N GLN A 237 -31.92 -5.85 -13.07
CA GLN A 237 -31.47 -6.94 -13.95
C GLN A 237 -31.38 -8.28 -13.21
N GLN A 238 -30.76 -8.32 -12.02
CA GLN A 238 -30.68 -9.56 -11.22
C GLN A 238 -32.04 -10.08 -10.74
N ARG A 239 -33.03 -9.19 -10.55
CA ARG A 239 -34.40 -9.60 -10.20
C ARG A 239 -35.15 -10.19 -11.39
N GLN A 240 -34.89 -9.71 -12.60
CA GLN A 240 -35.49 -10.24 -13.83
C GLN A 240 -34.90 -11.61 -14.20
N ASP A 241 -33.60 -11.81 -13.99
CA ASP A 241 -32.93 -13.10 -14.20
C ASP A 241 -33.28 -14.14 -13.12
N GLY A 242 -33.87 -13.72 -11.99
CA GLY A 242 -34.21 -14.58 -10.85
C GLY A 242 -35.52 -15.37 -10.94
N ASP A 243 -36.37 -15.10 -11.95
CA ASP A 243 -37.69 -15.76 -12.13
C ASP A 243 -37.68 -16.83 -13.24
N THR A 244 -36.54 -16.99 -13.93
CA THR A 244 -36.32 -18.11 -14.85
C THR A 244 -35.36 -19.08 -14.17
N GLY A 245 -35.89 -20.17 -13.63
CA GLY A 245 -35.07 -21.21 -13.03
C GLY A 245 -34.00 -21.70 -14.03
N THR A 246 -32.76 -21.72 -13.55
CA THR A 246 -31.53 -22.31 -14.13
C THR A 246 -30.62 -21.37 -14.93
N SER A 247 -29.37 -21.28 -14.44
CA SER A 247 -28.13 -20.79 -15.06
C SER A 247 -27.80 -19.30 -14.93
N LEU A 248 -26.60 -19.04 -14.40
CA LEU A 248 -25.85 -17.79 -14.55
C LEU A 248 -25.91 -17.29 -16.00
N PRO A 249 -25.90 -15.96 -16.28
CA PRO A 249 -25.74 -15.48 -17.64
C PRO A 249 -24.36 -15.88 -18.15
N GLY A 250 -24.34 -16.90 -19.01
CA GLY A 250 -23.19 -17.22 -19.84
C GLY A 250 -22.99 -16.10 -20.84
N HIS A 251 -22.07 -15.19 -20.56
CA HIS A 251 -21.47 -14.39 -21.61
C HIS A 251 -20.67 -15.34 -22.50
N SER A 252 -21.18 -15.60 -23.70
CA SER A 252 -20.42 -16.19 -24.79
C SER A 252 -19.31 -15.23 -25.21
N SER A 253 -18.19 -15.30 -24.50
CA SER A 253 -16.86 -15.08 -25.05
C SER A 253 -16.17 -16.44 -24.96
N GLN A 254 -15.38 -16.82 -25.95
CA GLN A 254 -14.66 -18.08 -25.94
C GLN A 254 -13.62 -18.10 -24.80
N ASP A 255 -14.06 -18.40 -23.58
CA ASP A 255 -13.19 -18.87 -22.50
C ASP A 255 -13.13 -20.39 -22.63
N THR A 256 -12.11 -20.83 -23.37
CA THR A 256 -11.64 -22.22 -23.36
C THR A 256 -11.58 -22.71 -21.90
N PRO A 257 -12.07 -23.92 -21.57
CA PRO A 257 -11.85 -24.48 -20.24
C PRO A 257 -10.34 -24.49 -20.02
N ALA A 258 -9.86 -23.70 -19.05
CA ALA A 258 -8.47 -23.74 -18.66
C ALA A 258 -8.11 -25.20 -18.41
N GLY A 259 -7.17 -25.70 -19.20
CA GLY A 259 -6.63 -27.05 -19.02
C GLY A 259 -6.10 -27.22 -17.59
N PRO A 260 -5.69 -28.45 -17.21
CA PRO A 260 -5.06 -28.68 -15.92
C PRO A 260 -4.00 -27.60 -15.66
N PRO A 261 -3.96 -27.00 -14.45
CA PRO A 261 -3.03 -25.91 -14.16
C PRO A 261 -1.63 -26.37 -14.55
N ALA A 262 -0.95 -25.55 -15.37
CA ALA A 262 0.43 -25.81 -15.71
C ALA A 262 1.20 -26.04 -14.40
N PRO A 263 2.12 -27.03 -14.34
CA PRO A 263 2.82 -27.33 -13.11
C PRO A 263 3.49 -26.05 -12.60
N LEU A 264 3.27 -25.72 -11.32
CA LEU A 264 3.97 -24.66 -10.62
C LEU A 264 5.47 -24.87 -10.81
N ARG A 265 6.05 -24.12 -11.74
CA ARG A 265 7.47 -24.20 -12.07
C ARG A 265 8.06 -22.84 -11.85
N LEU A 266 9.14 -22.81 -11.09
CA LEU A 266 9.95 -21.61 -10.96
C LEU A 266 10.44 -21.17 -12.34
N PRO A 267 10.66 -19.85 -12.53
CA PRO A 267 11.20 -19.31 -13.76
C PRO A 267 12.58 -19.88 -14.10
N ASP A 268 13.03 -19.61 -15.33
CA ASP A 268 14.36 -20.02 -15.77
C ASP A 268 15.45 -19.42 -14.85
N THR A 269 16.51 -20.21 -14.63
CA THR A 269 17.64 -19.82 -13.79
C THR A 269 18.34 -18.58 -14.37
N ALA A 270 18.39 -18.44 -15.70
CA ALA A 270 18.98 -17.27 -16.35
C ALA A 270 18.22 -15.97 -16.02
N GLN A 271 16.89 -16.01 -16.09
CA GLN A 271 16.03 -14.87 -15.77
C GLN A 271 16.14 -14.51 -14.28
N THR A 272 16.16 -15.53 -13.41
CA THR A 272 16.37 -15.35 -11.97
C THR A 272 17.72 -14.66 -11.69
N GLN A 273 18.79 -15.08 -12.37
CA GLN A 273 20.11 -14.46 -12.24
C GLN A 273 20.16 -13.02 -12.74
N GLU A 274 19.43 -12.69 -13.80
CA GLU A 274 19.32 -11.32 -14.29
C GLU A 274 18.60 -10.41 -13.29
N LEU A 275 17.48 -10.86 -12.71
CA LEU A 275 16.78 -10.14 -11.66
C LEU A 275 17.70 -9.91 -10.45
N LEU A 276 18.41 -10.95 -10.00
CA LEU A 276 19.34 -10.84 -8.87
C LEU A 276 20.48 -9.87 -9.17
N ARG A 277 21.04 -9.86 -10.39
CA ARG A 277 22.04 -8.88 -10.81
C ARG A 277 21.53 -7.44 -10.68
N ALA A 278 20.28 -7.16 -11.06
CA ALA A 278 19.69 -5.84 -10.90
C ALA A 278 19.60 -5.40 -9.42
N PHE A 279 19.20 -6.31 -8.52
CA PHE A 279 19.11 -6.04 -7.07
C PHE A 279 20.48 -5.93 -6.39
N GLU A 280 21.46 -6.73 -6.81
CA GLU A 280 22.82 -6.68 -6.29
C GLU A 280 23.53 -5.39 -6.69
N ALA A 281 23.27 -4.89 -7.90
CA ALA A 281 23.84 -3.65 -8.41
C ALA A 281 23.30 -2.39 -7.71
N ALA A 282 22.17 -2.47 -7.01
CA ALA A 282 21.68 -1.37 -6.19
C ALA A 282 22.53 -1.20 -4.92
N GLY A 283 23.09 0.00 -4.71
CA GLY A 283 24.10 0.29 -3.69
C GLY A 283 23.58 0.32 -2.25
N THR A 284 22.29 0.60 -2.04
CA THR A 284 21.68 0.75 -0.71
C THR A 284 20.47 -0.16 -0.50
N ALA A 285 20.19 -0.47 0.77
CA ALA A 285 18.99 -1.21 1.15
C ALA A 285 17.70 -0.47 0.76
N THR A 286 17.67 0.86 0.89
CA THR A 286 16.54 1.70 0.44
C THR A 286 16.31 1.56 -1.06
N ALA A 287 17.34 1.64 -1.89
CA ALA A 287 17.18 1.53 -3.34
C ALA A 287 16.65 0.16 -3.76
N ARG A 288 17.03 -0.91 -3.06
CA ARG A 288 16.50 -2.27 -3.30
C ARG A 288 15.03 -2.40 -2.91
N GLU A 289 14.59 -1.78 -1.81
CA GLU A 289 13.18 -1.77 -1.43
C GLU A 289 12.32 -0.99 -2.43
N GLU A 290 12.80 0.18 -2.86
CA GLU A 290 12.14 1.00 -3.89
C GLU A 290 12.08 0.27 -5.25
N LEU A 291 13.17 -0.43 -5.63
CA LEU A 291 13.19 -1.26 -6.82
C LEU A 291 12.15 -2.39 -6.75
N LEU A 292 12.06 -3.08 -5.60
CA LEU A 292 11.05 -4.14 -5.40
C LEU A 292 9.63 -3.59 -5.50
N GLU A 293 9.32 -2.50 -4.80
CA GLU A 293 7.98 -1.90 -4.83
C GLU A 293 7.61 -1.45 -6.25
N MET A 294 8.55 -0.86 -7.00
CA MET A 294 8.36 -0.46 -8.39
C MET A 294 8.05 -1.67 -9.28
N LEU A 295 8.91 -2.69 -9.26
CA LEU A 295 8.73 -3.89 -10.10
C LEU A 295 7.42 -4.62 -9.78
N ARG A 296 7.12 -4.81 -8.50
CA ARG A 296 5.85 -5.39 -8.04
C ARG A 296 4.66 -4.61 -8.56
N THR A 297 4.68 -3.28 -8.42
CA THR A 297 3.57 -2.43 -8.84
C THR A 297 3.35 -2.50 -10.35
N HIS A 298 4.43 -2.42 -11.14
CA HIS A 298 4.34 -2.54 -12.60
C HIS A 298 3.81 -3.90 -13.03
N LEU A 299 4.27 -4.97 -12.40
CA LEU A 299 3.83 -6.33 -12.69
C LEU A 299 2.34 -6.54 -12.33
N ILE A 300 1.89 -6.05 -11.18
CA ILE A 300 0.47 -6.12 -10.77
C ILE A 300 -0.43 -5.32 -11.71
N VAL A 301 -0.03 -4.10 -12.07
CA VAL A 301 -0.80 -3.24 -12.98
C VAL A 301 -0.84 -3.84 -14.39
N GLN A 302 0.28 -4.37 -14.89
CA GLN A 302 0.31 -5.05 -16.19
C GLN A 302 -0.60 -6.28 -16.18
N THR A 303 -0.54 -7.10 -15.13
CA THR A 303 -1.46 -8.23 -14.94
C THR A 303 -2.92 -7.78 -14.95
N ALA A 304 -3.22 -6.64 -14.31
CA ALA A 304 -4.56 -6.07 -14.33
C ALA A 304 -5.00 -5.69 -15.75
N ARG A 305 -4.13 -5.06 -16.54
CA ARG A 305 -4.40 -4.70 -17.93
C ARG A 305 -4.66 -5.93 -18.81
N ASP A 306 -3.76 -6.90 -18.77
CA ASP A 306 -3.80 -8.09 -19.63
C ASP A 306 -5.03 -8.96 -19.36
N ARG A 307 -5.50 -8.98 -18.12
CA ARG A 307 -6.67 -9.76 -17.69
C ARG A 307 -7.97 -8.94 -17.63
N GLY A 308 -7.92 -7.66 -17.99
CA GLY A 308 -9.08 -6.77 -18.09
C GLY A 308 -9.65 -6.28 -16.76
N TYR A 309 -8.86 -6.24 -15.68
CA TYR A 309 -9.23 -5.64 -14.41
C TYR A 309 -9.05 -4.12 -14.46
N ALA A 310 -10.13 -3.37 -14.24
CA ALA A 310 -10.09 -1.91 -14.21
C ALA A 310 -9.54 -1.35 -12.89
N LYS A 311 -9.52 -2.20 -11.85
CA LYS A 311 -9.22 -1.80 -10.48
C LYS A 311 -8.38 -2.83 -9.77
N VAL A 312 -7.45 -2.35 -8.95
CA VAL A 312 -6.60 -3.19 -8.09
C VAL A 312 -6.81 -2.79 -6.64
N MET A 313 -7.21 -3.72 -5.78
CA MET A 313 -7.24 -3.55 -4.33
C MET A 313 -5.91 -3.97 -3.71
N MET A 314 -5.28 -3.07 -2.96
CA MET A 314 -4.07 -3.33 -2.19
C MET A 314 -4.38 -3.47 -0.71
N GLY A 315 -3.84 -4.52 -0.07
CA GLY A 315 -4.01 -4.79 1.37
C GLY A 315 -3.15 -3.91 2.28
N GLU A 316 -3.01 -2.62 2.03
CA GLU A 316 -2.21 -1.71 2.87
C GLU A 316 -2.98 -1.33 4.15
N SER A 317 -2.43 -1.64 5.32
CA SER A 317 -2.99 -1.26 6.64
C SER A 317 -2.75 0.22 6.93
N LEU A 318 -3.51 0.80 7.87
CA LEU A 318 -3.26 2.15 8.41
C LEU A 318 -1.83 2.31 8.91
N THR A 319 -1.30 1.29 9.59
CA THR A 319 0.08 1.26 10.07
C THR A 319 1.06 1.37 8.90
N ARG A 320 0.86 0.54 7.86
CA ARG A 320 1.72 0.53 6.68
C ARG A 320 1.67 1.86 5.93
N VAL A 321 0.47 2.44 5.79
CA VAL A 321 0.29 3.74 5.13
C VAL A 321 0.95 4.87 5.93
N ALA A 322 0.90 4.84 7.27
CA ALA A 322 1.59 5.83 8.11
C ALA A 322 3.12 5.75 7.99
N ILE A 323 3.68 4.53 7.94
CA ILE A 323 5.11 4.30 7.65
C ILE A 323 5.45 4.84 6.27
N LYS A 324 4.70 4.44 5.24
CA LYS A 324 4.87 4.89 3.85
C LYS A 324 4.83 6.41 3.73
N LEU A 325 3.98 7.07 4.52
CA LEU A 325 3.86 8.53 4.57
C LEU A 325 5.17 9.19 5.02
N LEU A 326 5.71 8.79 6.17
CA LEU A 326 6.97 9.35 6.67
C LEU A 326 8.17 8.94 5.80
N THR A 327 8.20 7.72 5.30
CA THR A 327 9.23 7.28 4.34
C THR A 327 9.22 8.16 3.09
N ASN A 328 8.04 8.38 2.49
CA ASN A 328 7.90 9.24 1.31
C ASN A 328 8.38 10.67 1.59
N LEU A 329 8.06 11.24 2.75
CA LEU A 329 8.59 12.54 3.16
C LEU A 329 10.12 12.53 3.26
N SER A 330 10.70 11.52 3.91
CA SER A 330 12.16 11.38 4.02
C SER A 330 12.86 11.19 2.67
N LEU A 331 12.18 10.62 1.68
CA LEU A 331 12.68 10.43 0.32
C LEU A 331 12.40 11.63 -0.61
N GLY A 332 11.77 12.70 -0.11
CA GLY A 332 11.44 13.88 -0.90
C GLY A 332 10.24 13.69 -1.85
N ARG A 333 9.30 12.79 -1.53
CA ARG A 333 8.05 12.54 -2.27
C ARG A 333 6.85 13.32 -1.72
N GLY A 334 7.09 14.48 -1.09
CA GLY A 334 6.06 15.31 -0.47
C GLY A 334 4.91 15.69 -1.41
N ALA A 335 5.24 16.03 -2.66
CA ALA A 335 4.26 16.41 -3.69
C ALA A 335 3.30 15.27 -4.09
N PHE A 336 3.65 14.01 -3.82
CA PHE A 336 2.90 12.83 -4.25
C PHE A 336 2.16 12.11 -3.12
N LEU A 337 2.25 12.62 -1.89
CA LEU A 337 1.65 12.00 -0.71
C LEU A 337 0.17 11.69 -0.87
N ALA A 338 -0.59 12.60 -1.50
CA ALA A 338 -2.02 12.42 -1.76
C ALA A 338 -2.31 11.17 -2.59
N VAL A 339 -1.45 10.87 -3.56
CA VAL A 339 -1.59 9.72 -4.47
C VAL A 339 -1.07 8.45 -3.80
N ASP A 340 0.08 8.53 -3.13
CA ASP A 340 0.75 7.38 -2.53
C ASP A 340 0.07 6.85 -1.25
N THR A 341 -0.57 7.73 -0.47
CA THR A 341 -1.22 7.38 0.81
C THR A 341 -2.75 7.50 0.76
N GLY A 342 -3.27 8.09 -0.32
CA GLY A 342 -4.71 8.25 -0.55
C GLY A 342 -5.45 6.93 -0.75
N PHE A 343 -6.79 7.02 -0.75
CA PHE A 343 -7.62 5.85 -0.96
C PHE A 343 -7.49 5.32 -2.39
N THR A 344 -7.33 6.22 -3.36
CA THR A 344 -7.19 5.91 -4.78
C THR A 344 -5.87 6.41 -5.32
N ASP A 345 -5.32 5.67 -6.28
CA ASP A 345 -4.21 6.09 -7.13
C ASP A 345 -4.60 5.84 -8.59
N GLN A 346 -4.57 6.91 -9.39
CA GLN A 346 -5.04 6.96 -10.77
C GLN A 346 -3.91 7.23 -11.76
N ARG A 347 -2.64 7.17 -11.34
CA ARG A 347 -1.51 7.54 -12.20
C ARG A 347 -1.36 6.68 -13.46
N HIS A 348 -1.94 5.48 -13.44
CA HIS A 348 -1.91 4.52 -14.54
C HIS A 348 -3.01 4.75 -15.58
N GLY A 349 -3.98 5.64 -15.33
CA GLY A 349 -5.08 5.97 -16.26
C GLY A 349 -6.17 4.91 -16.31
N ASP A 350 -5.90 3.80 -17.00
CA ASP A 350 -6.86 2.72 -17.26
C ASP A 350 -7.10 1.77 -16.08
N VAL A 351 -6.13 1.68 -15.18
CA VAL A 351 -6.19 0.86 -13.96
C VAL A 351 -6.12 1.79 -12.73
N MET A 352 -7.14 1.72 -11.88
CA MET A 352 -7.19 2.45 -10.61
C MET A 352 -6.79 1.56 -9.44
N VAL A 353 -5.77 1.94 -8.69
CA VAL A 353 -5.38 1.26 -7.46
C VAL A 353 -6.19 1.83 -6.30
N VAL A 354 -6.69 0.97 -5.41
CA VAL A 354 -7.48 1.34 -4.22
C VAL A 354 -6.95 0.66 -2.97
N ARG A 355 -7.02 1.34 -1.82
CA ARG A 355 -6.45 0.88 -0.54
C ARG A 355 -7.53 0.68 0.54
N PRO A 356 -8.32 -0.40 0.48
CA PRO A 356 -9.46 -0.55 1.35
C PRO A 356 -9.12 -0.81 2.82
N MET A 357 -7.92 -1.32 3.09
CA MET A 357 -7.47 -1.64 4.45
C MET A 357 -6.83 -0.45 5.19
N ARG A 358 -6.74 0.74 4.55
CA ARG A 358 -5.99 1.89 5.06
C ARG A 358 -6.52 2.49 6.36
N ASP A 359 -7.73 2.15 6.78
CA ASP A 359 -8.32 2.61 8.04
C ASP A 359 -8.11 1.59 9.19
N TYR A 360 -7.46 0.45 8.94
CA TYR A 360 -7.25 -0.62 9.92
C TYR A 360 -5.80 -0.65 10.42
N THR A 361 -5.60 -0.58 11.73
CA THR A 361 -4.27 -0.77 12.33
C THR A 361 -3.80 -2.23 12.18
N ALA A 362 -2.49 -2.45 12.17
CA ALA A 362 -1.92 -3.80 12.17
C ALA A 362 -2.44 -4.64 13.36
N LYS A 363 -2.60 -4.01 14.55
CA LYS A 363 -3.16 -4.66 15.76
C LYS A 363 -4.62 -5.10 15.55
N GLU A 364 -5.49 -4.26 14.98
CA GLU A 364 -6.87 -4.65 14.63
C GLU A 364 -6.92 -5.83 13.65
N ILE A 365 -6.05 -5.81 12.63
CA ILE A 365 -5.96 -6.87 11.62
C ILE A 365 -5.49 -8.19 12.25
N ALA A 366 -4.47 -8.13 13.11
CA ALA A 366 -3.96 -9.31 13.81
C ALA A 366 -5.04 -9.96 14.68
N PHE A 367 -5.78 -9.18 15.46
CA PHE A 367 -6.89 -9.68 16.25
C PHE A 367 -8.00 -10.29 15.39
N TYR A 368 -8.36 -9.65 14.28
CA TYR A 368 -9.35 -10.19 13.35
C TYR A 368 -8.90 -11.55 12.80
N ASN A 369 -7.67 -11.64 12.31
CA ASN A 369 -7.15 -12.88 11.75
C ASN A 369 -7.10 -14.00 12.78
N PHE A 370 -6.68 -13.68 14.01
CA PHE A 370 -6.64 -14.62 15.12
C PHE A 370 -8.04 -15.12 15.50
N PHE A 371 -8.99 -14.22 15.77
CA PHE A 371 -10.33 -14.59 16.25
C PHE A 371 -11.19 -15.31 15.21
N PHE A 372 -10.95 -15.08 13.91
CA PHE A 372 -11.75 -15.67 12.83
C PHE A 372 -10.98 -16.67 11.98
N GLY A 373 -9.78 -17.08 12.42
CA GLY A 373 -8.99 -18.11 11.77
C GLY A 373 -8.63 -17.79 10.32
N VAL A 374 -8.28 -16.53 10.03
CA VAL A 374 -7.86 -16.10 8.69
C VAL A 374 -6.43 -16.59 8.46
N PRO A 375 -6.19 -17.46 7.46
CA PRO A 375 -4.85 -18.00 7.23
C PRO A 375 -3.91 -16.94 6.67
N THR A 376 -2.69 -16.91 7.20
CA THR A 376 -1.61 -16.02 6.76
C THR A 376 -0.33 -16.82 6.50
N VAL A 377 0.53 -16.29 5.64
CA VAL A 377 1.85 -16.83 5.34
C VAL A 377 2.89 -15.85 5.86
N ILE A 378 3.95 -16.39 6.45
CA ILE A 378 5.09 -15.60 6.90
C ILE A 378 5.92 -15.25 5.66
N VAL A 379 6.06 -13.95 5.38
CA VAL A 379 6.87 -13.45 4.28
C VAL A 379 8.24 -13.05 4.84
N PRO A 380 9.36 -13.64 4.41
CA PRO A 380 10.66 -13.22 4.95
C PRO A 380 10.99 -11.76 4.61
N PRO A 381 11.73 -11.05 5.49
CA PRO A 381 12.20 -9.72 5.17
C PRO A 381 13.21 -9.77 4.01
N LEU A 382 13.25 -8.70 3.21
CA LEU A 382 14.21 -8.53 2.11
C LEU A 382 15.67 -8.67 2.56
N PHE A 383 15.99 -8.22 3.77
CA PHE A 383 17.34 -8.23 4.33
C PHE A 383 17.41 -9.11 5.57
N THR A 384 18.15 -10.22 5.45
CA THR A 384 18.40 -11.16 6.56
C THR A 384 19.76 -10.97 7.23
N LYS A 385 20.63 -10.11 6.67
CA LYS A 385 21.99 -9.87 7.20
C LYS A 385 22.00 -8.76 8.24
N ARG A 386 22.40 -9.07 9.48
CA ARG A 386 22.67 -8.09 10.57
C ARG A 386 23.72 -7.01 10.24
N ARG A 387 24.43 -7.11 9.11
CA ARG A 387 25.56 -6.22 8.74
C ARG A 387 25.20 -5.12 7.74
N GLU A 388 24.01 -5.17 7.13
CA GLU A 388 23.58 -4.13 6.21
C GLU A 388 22.97 -2.97 7.00
N LYS A 389 23.28 -1.72 6.62
CA LYS A 389 22.63 -0.56 7.22
C LYS A 389 21.11 -0.66 6.94
N PRO A 390 20.25 -0.40 7.93
CA PRO A 390 18.81 -0.47 7.73
C PRO A 390 18.39 0.54 6.65
N SER A 391 17.38 0.16 5.86
CA SER A 391 16.76 1.08 4.90
C SER A 391 16.02 2.20 5.61
N ILE A 392 15.71 3.28 4.88
CA ILE A 392 14.85 4.36 5.39
C ILE A 392 13.48 3.80 5.81
N HIS A 393 12.95 2.82 5.07
CA HIS A 393 11.68 2.16 5.40
C HIS A 393 11.75 1.48 6.77
N GLN A 394 12.77 0.66 7.01
CA GLN A 394 12.96 -0.03 8.29
C GLN A 394 13.22 0.93 9.45
N LEU A 395 13.97 2.02 9.21
CA LEU A 395 14.22 3.05 10.22
C LEU A 395 12.93 3.75 10.64
N VAL A 396 12.11 4.16 9.66
CA VAL A 396 10.83 4.83 9.90
C VAL A 396 9.83 3.88 10.56
N GLU A 397 9.77 2.63 10.12
CA GLU A 397 8.94 1.59 10.75
C GLU A 397 9.30 1.42 12.22
N ARG A 398 10.57 1.17 12.54
CA ARG A 398 11.02 1.02 13.93
C ARG A 398 10.74 2.26 14.78
N PHE A 399 10.96 3.44 14.21
CA PHE A 399 10.68 4.70 14.90
C PHE A 399 9.19 4.84 15.24
N LEU A 400 8.31 4.63 14.27
CA LEU A 400 6.87 4.77 14.49
C LEU A 400 6.29 3.70 15.41
N LEU A 401 6.72 2.45 15.26
CA LEU A 401 6.27 1.37 16.12
C LEU A 401 6.78 1.54 17.55
N GLY A 402 8.03 1.99 17.73
CA GLY A 402 8.56 2.33 19.06
C GLY A 402 7.79 3.48 19.72
N LEU A 403 7.48 4.54 18.97
CA LEU A 403 6.65 5.64 19.49
C LEU A 403 5.21 5.22 19.83
N GLN A 404 4.66 4.23 19.11
CA GLN A 404 3.31 3.75 19.32
C GLN A 404 3.16 2.96 20.64
N GLU A 405 4.25 2.36 21.13
CA GLU A 405 4.28 1.63 22.41
C GLU A 405 4.04 2.59 23.60
N GLU A 406 4.70 3.75 23.59
CA GLU A 406 4.54 4.77 24.63
C GLU A 406 3.29 5.63 24.44
N PHE A 407 2.88 5.85 23.19
CA PHE A 407 1.78 6.74 22.84
C PHE A 407 0.73 6.03 21.97
N PRO A 408 -0.35 5.49 22.59
CA PRO A 408 -1.44 4.76 21.92
C PRO A 408 -2.33 5.63 21.02
N SER A 409 -1.77 6.32 20.03
CA SER A 409 -2.43 7.06 18.95
C SER A 409 -1.44 7.62 17.92
N THR A 410 -0.14 7.29 18.03
CA THR A 410 0.90 7.79 17.13
C THR A 410 0.59 7.51 15.67
N ILE A 411 0.29 6.26 15.33
CA ILE A 411 0.02 5.83 13.95
C ILE A 411 -1.17 6.59 13.36
N SER A 412 -2.28 6.68 14.10
CA SER A 412 -3.48 7.37 13.62
C SER A 412 -3.25 8.88 13.49
N THR A 413 -2.50 9.49 14.42
CA THR A 413 -2.19 10.93 14.40
C THR A 413 -1.29 11.29 13.23
N VAL A 414 -0.24 10.51 12.98
CA VAL A 414 0.68 10.71 11.84
C VAL A 414 -0.10 10.63 10.53
N TYR A 415 -0.88 9.56 10.35
CA TYR A 415 -1.67 9.39 9.14
C TYR A 415 -2.71 10.51 8.93
N ARG A 416 -3.49 10.85 9.97
CA ARG A 416 -4.51 11.91 9.88
C ARG A 416 -3.90 13.29 9.66
N THR A 417 -2.69 13.53 10.15
CA THR A 417 -1.97 14.77 9.88
C THR A 417 -1.53 14.82 8.43
N GLY A 418 -0.94 13.74 7.91
CA GLY A 418 -0.54 13.68 6.50
C GLY A 418 -1.70 13.69 5.51
N GLU A 419 -2.88 13.16 5.87
CA GLU A 419 -4.10 13.34 5.06
C GLU A 419 -4.48 14.82 4.91
N LYS A 420 -4.22 15.67 5.91
CA LYS A 420 -4.48 17.12 5.84
C LYS A 420 -3.42 17.88 5.04
N LEU A 421 -2.21 17.33 4.96
CA LEU A 421 -1.09 17.92 4.23
C LEU A 421 -1.09 17.57 2.75
N SER A 422 -1.91 16.61 2.31
CA SER A 422 -1.99 16.18 0.91
C SER A 422 -2.39 17.35 0.00
N PRO A 423 -1.47 17.87 -0.82
CA PRO A 423 -1.85 18.81 -1.86
C PRO A 423 -2.75 18.13 -2.88
N GLU A 424 -3.52 18.89 -3.65
CA GLU A 424 -4.18 18.30 -4.82
C GLU A 424 -3.11 17.67 -5.73
N PRO A 425 -3.33 16.43 -6.23
CA PRO A 425 -2.36 15.78 -7.09
C PRO A 425 -2.04 16.65 -8.30
N ALA A 426 -0.76 16.93 -8.53
CA ALA A 426 -0.32 17.62 -9.73
C ALA A 426 -0.82 16.86 -10.97
N LYS A 427 -1.52 17.58 -11.87
CA LYS A 427 -2.10 17.00 -13.09
C LYS A 427 -1.05 17.06 -14.20
N ALA A 428 -0.52 15.91 -14.59
CA ALA A 428 0.29 15.82 -15.80
C ALA A 428 -0.62 15.72 -17.02
N SER A 429 -0.52 16.72 -17.90
CA SER A 429 -1.29 16.83 -19.14
C SER A 429 -0.70 16.01 -20.30
N SER A 430 0.58 15.66 -20.21
CA SER A 430 1.32 14.91 -21.22
C SER A 430 2.14 13.76 -20.63
N GLU A 431 2.66 12.88 -21.49
CA GLU A 431 3.64 11.85 -21.12
C GLU A 431 4.97 12.46 -20.64
N SER A 432 5.39 13.59 -21.22
CA SER A 432 6.65 14.27 -20.88
C SER A 432 6.65 14.87 -19.47
N GLN A 433 5.47 15.15 -18.93
CA GLN A 433 5.28 15.65 -17.56
C GLN A 433 5.14 14.52 -16.54
N ARG A 434 5.50 13.27 -16.87
CA ARG A 434 5.38 12.13 -15.94
C ARG A 434 6.73 11.47 -15.72
N CYS A 435 7.00 11.14 -14.46
CA CYS A 435 8.18 10.39 -14.07
C CYS A 435 8.23 9.04 -14.80
N LEU A 436 9.39 8.71 -15.39
CA LEU A 436 9.64 7.46 -16.09
C LEU A 436 9.42 6.23 -15.21
N LEU A 437 9.84 6.27 -13.94
CA LEU A 437 9.79 5.10 -13.06
C LEU A 437 8.47 4.93 -12.31
N CYS A 438 7.82 6.02 -11.91
CA CYS A 438 6.67 5.95 -11.01
C CYS A 438 5.40 6.60 -11.54
N LEU A 439 5.43 7.20 -12.74
CA LEU A 439 4.31 7.88 -13.41
C LEU A 439 3.65 9.04 -12.66
N CYS A 440 4.21 9.45 -11.51
CA CYS A 440 3.85 10.71 -10.86
C CYS A 440 4.11 11.89 -11.80
N ALA A 441 3.29 12.93 -11.71
CA ALA A 441 3.57 14.18 -12.41
C ALA A 441 4.94 14.73 -11.98
N LEU A 442 5.71 15.24 -12.93
CA LEU A 442 6.96 15.95 -12.65
C LEU A 442 6.60 17.37 -12.22
N ASP A 443 7.17 17.80 -11.10
CA ASP A 443 7.06 19.16 -10.60
C ASP A 443 8.17 19.98 -11.26
N ILE A 444 7.96 20.34 -12.54
CA ILE A 444 8.91 21.13 -13.35
C ILE A 444 8.64 22.64 -13.27
N ASP A 445 7.56 23.05 -12.59
CA ASP A 445 7.17 24.46 -12.44
C ASP A 445 8.06 25.13 -11.39
N GLY A 446 9.29 25.48 -11.79
CA GLY A 446 10.23 26.24 -10.95
C GLY A 446 11.70 25.83 -11.04
N GLU A 447 12.10 24.89 -11.91
CA GLU A 447 13.51 24.51 -12.09
C GLU A 447 14.30 25.52 -12.95
N GLU A 448 14.28 26.80 -12.59
CA GLU A 448 15.37 27.72 -13.00
C GLU A 448 16.49 27.80 -11.92
N GLU A 449 16.31 27.23 -10.72
CA GLU A 449 17.29 27.47 -9.63
C GLU A 449 17.39 26.42 -8.51
N LEU A 450 17.02 25.15 -8.73
CA LEU A 450 17.46 24.07 -7.83
C LEU A 450 18.81 23.53 -8.30
N ALA A 451 19.87 24.19 -7.81
CA ALA A 451 21.29 23.95 -8.02
C ALA A 451 21.77 22.49 -7.83
N LEU A 452 21.36 21.58 -8.73
CA LEU A 452 21.78 20.18 -8.75
C LEU A 452 22.11 19.62 -10.14
N GLU A 453 22.16 20.45 -11.19
CA GLU A 453 22.99 20.13 -12.36
C GLU A 453 24.45 20.58 -12.10
N PRO A 454 25.49 19.93 -12.64
CA PRO A 454 25.84 18.52 -12.75
C PRO A 454 26.99 18.18 -11.76
N THR A 455 26.97 18.72 -10.53
CA THR A 455 28.08 18.61 -9.57
C THR A 455 28.25 17.23 -8.91
N LEU A 456 27.41 16.25 -9.22
CA LEU A 456 27.45 14.91 -8.60
C LEU A 456 27.57 13.73 -9.60
N ILE A 457 27.88 14.00 -10.87
CA ILE A 457 28.25 12.95 -11.84
C ILE A 457 29.71 13.18 -12.23
N LEU A 458 30.63 12.65 -11.42
CA LEU A 458 32.01 12.43 -11.84
C LEU A 458 32.10 11.05 -12.49
N ASP A 459 31.48 10.90 -13.67
CA ASP A 459 31.80 9.81 -14.59
C ASP A 459 31.65 10.39 -15.99
N GLU A 460 32.77 10.86 -16.56
CA GLU A 460 32.80 11.20 -17.99
C GLU A 460 32.55 9.90 -18.79
N PRO A 461 31.55 9.87 -19.68
CA PRO A 461 31.34 8.70 -20.51
C PRO A 461 32.52 8.57 -21.49
N ALA A 462 33.10 7.37 -21.55
CA ALA A 462 33.87 6.97 -22.73
C ALA A 462 32.96 7.04 -23.96
N ALA A 463 33.48 7.55 -25.08
CA ALA A 463 32.72 7.75 -26.31
C ALA A 463 31.92 6.49 -26.70
N GLY A 464 30.59 6.60 -26.70
CA GLY A 464 29.67 5.52 -27.11
C GLY A 464 28.91 4.81 -25.98
N VAL A 465 29.09 5.20 -24.71
CA VAL A 465 28.33 4.62 -23.57
C VAL A 465 27.15 5.53 -23.21
N GLU A 466 25.94 4.96 -23.14
CA GLU A 466 24.74 5.67 -22.69
C GLU A 466 24.94 6.29 -21.31
N SER A 467 24.69 7.59 -21.19
CA SER A 467 24.89 8.31 -19.93
C SER A 467 23.64 8.29 -19.07
N LYS A 468 23.78 7.89 -17.79
CA LYS A 468 22.73 8.03 -16.77
C LYS A 468 22.19 9.46 -16.67
N ALA A 469 22.99 10.47 -17.02
CA ALA A 469 22.59 11.87 -16.99
C ALA A 469 21.37 12.16 -17.89
N ALA A 470 21.28 11.49 -19.05
CA ALA A 470 20.18 11.70 -19.99
C ALA A 470 18.80 11.28 -19.43
N TYR A 471 18.77 10.42 -18.41
CA TYR A 471 17.53 9.97 -17.77
C TYR A 471 17.05 10.93 -16.67
N ILE A 472 17.91 11.80 -16.14
CA ILE A 472 17.59 12.66 -14.99
C ILE A 472 16.37 13.57 -15.24
N PRO A 473 16.23 14.22 -16.42
CA PRO A 473 15.05 15.05 -16.72
C PRO A 473 13.74 14.26 -16.75
N LEU A 474 13.79 12.95 -16.97
CA LEU A 474 12.62 12.07 -17.02
C LEU A 474 12.13 11.61 -15.64
N LEU A 475 12.83 11.95 -14.56
CA LEU A 475 12.60 11.40 -13.23
C LEU A 475 12.16 12.48 -12.24
N CYS A 476 11.24 12.14 -11.35
CA CYS A 476 10.94 13.00 -10.19
C CYS A 476 12.10 12.95 -9.18
N TYR A 477 12.18 13.95 -8.29
CA TYR A 477 13.27 14.08 -7.32
C TYR A 477 13.62 12.77 -6.59
N SER A 478 12.62 12.10 -6.01
CA SER A 478 12.86 10.85 -5.30
C SER A 478 13.33 9.70 -6.20
N CYS A 479 12.72 9.55 -7.38
CA CYS A 479 13.18 8.57 -8.35
C CYS A 479 14.59 8.87 -8.87
N ARG A 480 15.01 10.15 -8.95
CA ARG A 480 16.40 10.54 -9.24
C ARG A 480 17.35 10.01 -8.16
N LEU A 481 16.99 10.12 -6.87
CA LEU A 481 17.80 9.59 -5.77
C LEU A 481 17.92 8.06 -5.84
N THR A 482 16.81 7.36 -6.02
CA THR A 482 16.83 5.90 -6.18
C THR A 482 17.64 5.48 -7.40
N PHE A 483 17.44 6.13 -8.54
CA PHE A 483 18.13 5.81 -9.80
C PHE A 483 19.65 5.99 -9.74
N LYS A 484 20.14 6.98 -8.96
CA LYS A 484 21.57 7.15 -8.69
C LYS A 484 22.15 5.94 -7.98
N GLU A 485 21.41 5.39 -7.03
CA GLU A 485 21.80 4.21 -6.25
C GLU A 485 21.59 2.88 -7.00
N LEU A 486 20.90 2.87 -8.14
CA LEU A 486 20.81 1.69 -9.00
C LEU A 486 22.13 1.45 -9.73
N GLY A 487 22.33 0.22 -10.21
CA GLY A 487 23.50 -0.17 -10.99
C GLY A 487 23.65 0.56 -12.33
N PRO A 488 24.62 0.17 -13.18
CA PRO A 488 24.75 0.71 -14.52
C PRO A 488 23.50 0.43 -15.38
N LEU A 489 23.33 1.18 -16.47
CA LEU A 489 22.08 1.16 -17.27
C LEU A 489 21.72 -0.23 -17.82
N ASP A 490 22.72 -1.09 -18.05
CA ASP A 490 22.59 -2.48 -18.50
C ASP A 490 21.88 -3.39 -17.46
N THR A 491 21.93 -3.02 -16.18
CA THR A 491 21.25 -3.72 -15.08
C THR A 491 19.81 -3.25 -14.84
N LEU A 492 19.39 -2.17 -15.48
CA LEU A 492 17.99 -1.71 -15.38
C LEU A 492 17.06 -2.68 -16.13
N PRO A 493 15.80 -2.84 -15.67
CA PRO A 493 14.82 -3.62 -16.39
C PRO A 493 14.70 -3.17 -17.85
N PRO A 494 14.68 -4.09 -18.83
CA PRO A 494 14.72 -3.76 -20.25
C PRO A 494 13.67 -2.74 -20.70
N TYR A 495 12.45 -2.84 -20.18
CA TYR A 495 11.34 -1.94 -20.52
C TYR A 495 11.54 -0.50 -20.03
N VAL A 496 12.24 -0.31 -18.90
CA VAL A 496 12.58 1.02 -18.37
C VAL A 496 13.59 1.70 -19.30
N ARG A 497 14.61 0.94 -19.74
CA ARG A 497 15.62 1.43 -20.68
C ARG A 497 14.99 1.79 -22.02
N ALA A 498 14.18 0.89 -22.58
CA ALA A 498 13.51 1.11 -23.87
C ALA A 498 12.59 2.33 -23.85
N GLU A 499 11.77 2.50 -22.82
CA GLU A 499 10.90 3.68 -22.69
C GLU A 499 11.72 4.96 -22.45
N GLY A 500 12.77 4.91 -21.64
CA GLY A 500 13.64 6.05 -21.38
C GLY A 500 14.31 6.55 -22.67
N GLN A 501 14.91 5.65 -23.44
CA GLN A 501 15.49 5.97 -24.76
C GLN A 501 14.46 6.58 -25.71
N ARG A 502 13.24 6.02 -25.75
CA ARG A 502 12.14 6.56 -26.57
C ARG A 502 11.81 8.01 -26.19
N ARG A 503 11.73 8.32 -24.90
CA ARG A 503 11.42 9.68 -24.41
C ARG A 503 12.57 10.66 -24.66
N ILE A 504 13.82 10.23 -24.48
CA ILE A 504 15.02 11.03 -24.79
C ILE A 504 15.04 11.38 -26.28
N HIS A 505 14.90 10.38 -27.16
CA HIS A 505 14.90 10.60 -28.60
C HIS A 505 13.76 11.53 -29.06
N ARG A 506 12.56 11.39 -28.46
CA ARG A 506 11.44 12.30 -28.74
C ARG A 506 11.79 13.75 -28.36
N ALA A 507 12.37 13.97 -27.18
CA ALA A 507 12.75 15.31 -26.72
C ALA A 507 13.83 15.95 -27.63
N GLU A 508 14.82 15.17 -28.07
CA GLU A 508 15.84 15.62 -29.03
C GLU A 508 15.22 16.03 -30.38
N MET A 509 14.24 15.26 -30.86
CA MET A 509 13.54 15.57 -32.11
C MET A 509 12.67 16.82 -32.00
N GLU A 510 12.02 17.05 -30.85
CA GLU A 510 11.25 18.27 -30.57
C GLU A 510 12.16 19.51 -30.53
N GLN A 511 13.30 19.44 -29.83
CA GLN A 511 14.30 20.52 -29.78
C GLN A 511 14.89 20.84 -31.16
N ASN A 512 15.16 19.82 -31.98
CA ASN A 512 15.66 20.01 -33.36
C ASN A 512 14.61 20.65 -34.28
N GLN A 513 13.33 20.38 -34.07
CA GLN A 513 12.25 21.02 -34.83
C GLN A 513 12.04 22.48 -34.43
N GLU A 514 12.22 22.81 -33.15
CA GLU A 514 12.14 24.19 -32.65
C GLU A 514 13.33 25.03 -33.13
N SER A 515 14.55 24.49 -33.08
CA SER A 515 15.75 25.17 -33.57
C SER A 515 15.77 25.37 -35.09
N SER A 516 15.12 24.50 -35.86
CA SER A 516 14.98 24.65 -37.33
C SER A 516 13.89 25.64 -37.75
N LYS A 517 13.02 26.06 -36.82
CA LYS A 517 11.95 27.06 -37.05
C LYS A 517 12.35 28.47 -36.61
N SER A 518 13.37 28.60 -35.76
CA SER A 518 14.01 29.86 -35.40
C SER A 518 15.09 30.25 -36.40
#